data_AF-A0A512IHZ7-F1
#
_entry.id   AF-A0A512IHZ7-F1
#
_cell.length_a   1.000
_cell.length_b   1.000
_cell.length_c   1.000
_cell.angle_alpha   90.00
_cell.angle_beta   90.00
_cell.angle_gamma   90.00
#
_symmetry.space_group_name_H-M   'P 1'
#
loop_
_entity.id
_entity.type
_entity.pdbx_description
1 polymer ?
#
loop_
_entity_poly.entity_id
_entity_poly.type
_entity_poly.pdbx_seq_one_letter_code
_entity_poly.pdbx_strand_id
1 'polypeptide(L)' 'MTPDRPDLTDDQRAAVTDWKQSQDKAEQARKLTEDAATEAREAVTALSRSGMSQKAIAALLGIGQQRVSQLIIRTPRH' A
#
# COMPACT_ATOMS: atom_id res chain seq x y z
N MET A 1 -8.12 -50.20 -7.12
CA MET A 1 -8.06 -49.20 -8.21
C MET A 1 -8.43 -47.86 -7.59
N THR A 2 -7.45 -47.15 -7.05
CA THR A 2 -7.67 -45.80 -6.50
C THR A 2 -7.97 -44.89 -7.69
N PRO A 3 -9.07 -44.12 -7.70
CA PRO A 3 -9.33 -43.21 -8.81
C PRO A 3 -8.20 -42.18 -8.86
N ASP A 4 -7.54 -42.12 -10.00
CA ASP A 4 -6.62 -41.07 -10.39
C ASP A 4 -7.19 -39.72 -9.96
N ARG A 5 -6.41 -38.95 -9.19
CA ARG A 5 -6.71 -37.54 -8.97
C ARG A 5 -6.86 -36.91 -10.35
N PRO A 6 -7.93 -36.15 -10.64
CA PRO A 6 -8.08 -35.54 -11.94
C PRO A 6 -6.89 -34.60 -12.15
N ASP A 7 -5.98 -34.99 -13.04
CA ASP A 7 -4.95 -34.11 -13.55
C ASP A 7 -5.65 -32.89 -14.16
N LEU A 8 -5.30 -31.69 -13.68
CA LEU A 8 -5.84 -30.44 -14.20
C LEU A 8 -5.59 -30.40 -15.71
N THR A 9 -6.61 -30.12 -16.51
CA THR A 9 -6.41 -29.90 -17.94
C THR A 9 -5.49 -28.69 -18.18
N ASP A 10 -4.81 -28.62 -19.33
CA ASP A 10 -3.94 -27.50 -19.67
C ASP A 10 -4.63 -26.13 -19.50
N ASP A 11 -5.90 -26.02 -19.89
CA ASP A 11 -6.71 -24.81 -19.72
C ASP A 11 -6.92 -24.43 -18.26
N GLN A 12 -7.12 -25.41 -17.37
CA GLN A 12 -7.25 -25.15 -15.93
C GLN A 12 -5.91 -24.76 -15.31
N ARG A 13 -4.79 -25.34 -15.77
CA ARG A 13 -3.44 -24.92 -15.34
C ARG A 13 -3.13 -23.49 -15.78
N ALA A 14 -3.50 -23.12 -17.01
CA ALA A 14 -3.35 -21.76 -17.52
C ALA A 14 -4.17 -20.77 -16.69
N ALA A 15 -5.45 -21.06 -16.45
CA ALA A 15 -6.32 -20.20 -15.64
C ALA A 15 -5.83 -20.01 -14.20
N VAL A 16 -5.32 -21.06 -13.55
CA VAL A 16 -4.73 -20.97 -12.21
C VAL A 16 -3.45 -20.13 -12.22
N THR A 17 -2.64 -20.23 -13.28
CA THR A 17 -1.40 -19.46 -13.42
C THR A 17 -1.71 -17.98 -13.61
N ASP A 18 -2.66 -17.64 -14.48
CA ASP A 18 -3.09 -16.25 -14.71
C ASP A 18 -3.69 -15.62 -13.45
N TRP A 19 -4.52 -16.38 -12.72
CA TRP A 19 -5.07 -15.92 -11.45
C TRP A 19 -3.98 -15.65 -10.41
N LYS A 20 -2.99 -16.55 -10.27
CA LYS A 20 -1.85 -16.34 -9.37
C LYS A 20 -1.04 -15.10 -9.76
N GLN A 21 -0.72 -14.92 -11.04
CA GLN A 21 0.00 -13.74 -11.52
C GLN A 21 -0.78 -12.45 -11.27
N SER A 22 -2.11 -12.48 -11.39
CA SER A 22 -2.97 -11.35 -11.07
C SER A 22 -2.92 -11.00 -9.58
N GLN A 23 -2.97 -12.01 -8.71
CA GLN A 23 -2.86 -11.82 -7.26
C GLN A 23 -1.49 -11.27 -6.86
N ASP A 24 -0.41 -11.81 -7.41
CA ASP A 24 0.95 -11.36 -7.10
C ASP A 24 1.14 -9.87 -7.50
N LYS A 25 0.61 -9.46 -8.66
CA LYS A 25 0.62 -8.06 -9.10
C LYS A 25 -0.19 -7.17 -8.16
N ALA A 26 -1.37 -7.63 -7.74
CA ALA A 26 -2.22 -6.89 -6.81
C ALA A 26 -1.56 -6.74 -5.44
N GLU A 27 -0.90 -7.78 -4.94
CA GLU A 27 -0.16 -7.76 -3.68
C GLU A 27 1.05 -6.83 -3.74
N GLN A 28 1.83 -6.88 -4.82
CA GLN A 28 2.93 -5.95 -5.04
C GLN A 28 2.45 -4.50 -5.08
N ALA A 29 1.35 -4.22 -5.77
CA ALA A 29 0.76 -2.88 -5.82
C ALA A 29 0.29 -2.40 -4.43
N ARG A 30 -0.32 -3.30 -3.64
CA ARG A 30 -0.71 -3.01 -2.25
C ARG A 30 0.50 -2.66 -1.40
N LYS A 31 1.55 -3.48 -1.47
CA LYS A 31 2.78 -3.26 -0.71
C LYS A 31 3.44 -1.93 -1.05
N LEU A 32 3.58 -1.62 -2.34
CA LEU A 32 4.11 -0.33 -2.79
C LEU A 32 3.26 0.85 -2.30
N THR A 33 1.94 0.70 -2.26
CA THR A 33 1.02 1.72 -1.75
C THR A 33 1.17 1.91 -0.24
N GLU A 34 1.32 0.82 0.52
CA GLU A 34 1.51 0.84 1.97
C GLU A 34 2.85 1.47 2.36
N ASP A 35 3.93 1.10 1.66
CA ASP A 35 5.27 1.65 1.89
C ASP A 35 5.28 3.16 1.61
N ALA A 36 4.76 3.59 0.46
CA ALA A 36 4.66 5.02 0.13
C ALA A 36 3.76 5.80 1.11
N ALA A 37 2.68 5.18 1.59
CA ALA A 37 1.83 5.79 2.61
C ALA A 37 2.54 5.92 3.96
N THR A 38 3.41 4.98 4.30
CA THR A 38 4.22 4.99 5.52
C THR A 38 5.27 6.10 5.45
N GLU A 39 6.03 6.17 4.37
CA GLU A 39 7.03 7.23 4.15
C GLU A 39 6.40 8.63 4.21
N ALA A 40 5.24 8.82 3.55
CA ALA A 40 4.53 10.09 3.59
C ALA A 40 4.10 10.49 5.01
N ARG A 41 3.72 9.52 5.85
CA ARG A 41 3.37 9.78 7.26
C ARG A 41 4.58 10.16 8.08
N GLU A 42 5.70 9.46 7.91
CA GLU A 42 6.94 9.74 8.61
C GLU A 42 7.46 11.13 8.27
N ALA A 43 7.48 11.49 6.98
CA ALA A 43 7.88 12.81 6.52
C ALA A 43 7.01 13.92 7.14
N VAL A 44 5.68 13.78 7.06
CA VAL A 44 4.75 14.76 7.65
C VAL A 44 4.92 14.86 9.17
N THR A 45 5.09 13.72 9.85
CA THR A 45 5.28 13.68 11.31
C THR A 45 6.59 14.34 11.72
N ALA A 46 7.68 14.08 11.00
CA ALA A 46 8.99 14.67 11.27
C ALA A 46 8.95 16.20 11.10
N LEU A 47 8.33 16.69 10.02
CA LEU A 47 8.14 18.13 9.79
C LEU A 47 7.22 18.76 10.84
N SER A 48 6.16 18.06 11.26
CA SER A 48 5.29 18.57 12.33
C SER A 48 6.03 18.66 13.67
N ARG A 49 6.92 17.70 13.98
CA ARG A 49 7.73 17.69 15.20
C ARG A 49 8.81 18.77 15.22
N SER A 50 9.29 19.22 14.06
CA SER A 50 10.21 20.35 13.98
C SER A 50 9.53 21.72 14.16
N GLY A 51 8.21 21.73 14.43
CA GLY A 51 7.43 22.94 14.66
C GLY A 51 6.86 23.56 13.38
N MET A 52 6.98 22.88 12.23
CA MET A 52 6.43 23.38 10.97
C MET A 52 4.89 23.33 11.00
N SER A 53 4.23 24.42 10.59
CA SER A 53 2.77 24.46 10.51
C SER A 53 2.24 23.53 9.42
N GLN A 54 1.03 22.99 9.59
CA GLN A 54 0.39 22.15 8.57
C GLN A 54 0.29 22.83 7.20
N LYS A 55 0.12 24.17 7.17
CA LYS A 55 0.12 24.98 5.95
C LYS A 55 1.46 24.94 5.22
N ALA A 56 2.57 25.06 5.96
CA ALA A 56 3.91 25.02 5.39
C ALA A 56 4.26 23.60 4.90
N ILE A 57 3.86 22.57 5.65
CA ILE A 57 4.03 21.16 5.25
C ILE A 57 3.25 20.88 3.96
N ALA A 58 1.99 21.34 3.88
CA ALA A 58 1.14 21.21 2.70
C ALA A 58 1.79 21.84 1.45
N ALA A 59 2.33 23.05 1.60
CA ALA A 59 3.02 23.74 0.52
C ALA A 59 4.32 23.02 0.10
N LEU A 60 5.10 22.52 1.06
CA LEU A 60 6.36 21.82 0.81
C LEU A 60 6.15 20.49 0.06
N LEU A 61 5.13 19.74 0.47
CA LEU A 61 4.84 18.40 -0.07
C LEU A 61 3.88 18.44 -1.28
N GLY A 62 3.36 19.61 -1.65
CA GLY A 62 2.38 19.74 -2.74
C GLY A 62 1.05 19.03 -2.46
N ILE A 63 0.65 18.89 -1.18
CA ILE A 63 -0.60 18.22 -0.76
C ILE A 63 -1.52 19.19 -0.02
N GLY A 64 -2.82 18.90 0.01
CA GLY A 64 -3.78 19.71 0.77
C GLY A 64 -3.59 19.61 2.28
N GLN A 65 -3.92 20.68 3.03
CA GLN A 65 -3.82 20.68 4.50
C GLN A 65 -4.67 19.60 5.17
N GLN A 66 -5.85 19.28 4.61
CA GLN A 66 -6.67 18.16 5.09
C GLN A 66 -5.92 16.83 4.99
N ARG A 67 -5.11 16.62 3.94
CA ARG A 67 -4.28 15.43 3.80
C ARG A 67 -3.17 15.40 4.84
N VAL A 68 -2.51 16.54 5.10
CA VAL A 68 -1.52 16.67 6.18
C VAL A 68 -2.14 16.29 7.53
N SER A 69 -3.31 16.84 7.86
CA SER A 69 -4.02 16.54 9.11
C SER A 69 -4.37 15.06 9.26
N GLN A 70 -4.85 14.41 8.19
CA GLN A 70 -5.13 12.96 8.20
C GLN A 70 -3.88 12.10 8.45
N LEU A 71 -2.72 12.54 7.94
CA LEU A 71 -1.45 11.85 8.12
C LEU A 71 -0.89 12.04 9.55
N ILE A 72 -1.23 13.15 10.22
CA ILE A 72 -0.83 13.42 11.62
C ILE A 72 -1.74 12.69 12.63
N ILE A 73 -3.06 12.68 12.42
CA ILE A 73 -4.04 12.13 13.38
C ILE A 73 -3.92 10.60 13.51
N ARG A 74 -3.51 9.92 12.44
CA ARG A 74 -3.38 8.45 12.39
C ARG A 74 -2.05 7.92 12.90
N THR A 75 -1.18 8.74 13.48
CA THR A 75 0.08 8.28 14.06
C THR A 75 -0.22 7.75 15.47
N PRO A 76 -0.24 6.42 15.72
CA PRO A 76 -0.29 5.92 17.08
C PRO A 76 0.95 6.41 17.81
N ARG A 77 0.75 7.06 18.96
CA ARG A 77 1.83 7.28 19.93
C ARG A 77 2.21 5.89 20.44
N HIS A 78 3.33 5.35 19.96
CA HIS A 78 4.03 4.28 20.65
C HIS A 78 4.52 4.76 22.01
#